data_AF-A0A1G5SHU6-F1
#
_entry.id   AF-A0A1G5SHU6-F1
#
_cell.length_a   1.000
_cell.length_b   1.000
_cell.length_c   1.000
_cell.angle_alpha   90.00
_cell.angle_beta   90.00
_cell.angle_gamma   90.00
#
_symmetry.space_group_name_H-M   'P 1'
#
loop_
_entity.id
_entity.type
_entity.pdbx_description
1 polymer ?
#
loop_
_entity_poly.entity_id
_entity_poly.type
_entity_poly.pdbx_seq_one_letter_code
_entity_poly.pdbx_strand_id
1 'polypeptide(L)' 'MLKGEARLSFKNGGDMLLVAGSHLNIPAHTEHKVAWTSPNTETVWLAVHYK' A
#
# COMPACT_ATOMS: atom_id res chain seq x y z
N MET A 1 -1.70 -6.96 1.35
CA MET A 1 -1.80 -7.06 -0.11
C MET A 1 -2.27 -8.45 -0.48
N LEU A 2 -3.43 -8.58 -1.10
CA LEU A 2 -4.07 -9.86 -1.37
C LEU A 2 -3.75 -10.38 -2.79
N LYS A 3 -3.66 -9.48 -3.78
CA LYS A 3 -3.36 -9.81 -5.18
C LYS A 3 -2.69 -8.61 -5.86
N GLY A 4 -1.78 -8.86 -6.79
CA GLY A 4 -1.11 -7.83 -7.59
C GLY A 4 0.04 -7.14 -6.86
N GLU A 5 0.38 -5.94 -7.30
CA GLU A 5 1.47 -5.13 -6.76
C GLU A 5 1.09 -3.65 -6.72
N ALA A 6 1.53 -2.94 -5.68
CA ALA A 6 1.30 -1.51 -5.52
C ALA A 6 2.51 -0.81 -4.94
N ARG A 7 2.70 0.46 -5.28
CA ARG A 7 3.67 1.34 -4.64
C ARG A 7 2.94 2.39 -3.81
N LEU A 8 3.23 2.42 -2.51
CA LEU A 8 2.68 3.38 -1.58
C LEU A 8 3.72 4.45 -1.28
N SER A 9 3.40 5.71 -1.56
CA SER A 9 4.27 6.86 -1.27
C SER A 9 3.83 7.54 0.01
N PHE A 10 4.78 7.83 0.88
CA PHE A 10 4.60 8.58 2.11
C PHE A 10 5.24 9.95 1.99
N LYS A 11 4.54 10.99 2.47
CA LYS A 11 5.02 12.38 2.37
C LYS A 11 6.44 12.60 2.88
N ASN A 12 6.80 11.92 3.98
CA ASN A 12 8.11 12.05 4.63
C ASN A 12 8.88 10.72 4.71
N GLY A 13 8.39 9.64 4.07
CA GLY A 13 8.87 8.27 4.31
C GLY A 13 9.34 7.53 3.06
N GLY A 14 9.35 8.19 1.91
CA GLY A 14 9.66 7.56 0.62
C GLY A 14 8.56 6.59 0.17
N ASP A 15 8.94 5.67 -0.70
CA ASP A 15 8.00 4.73 -1.30
C ASP A 15 8.23 3.30 -0.81
N MET A 16 7.15 2.58 -0.56
CA MET A 16 7.16 1.15 -0.28
C MET A 16 6.49 0.37 -1.40
N LEU A 17 7.15 -0.70 -1.86
CA LEU A 17 6.55 -1.69 -2.76
C LEU A 17 5.80 -2.75 -1.94
N LEU A 18 4.56 -3.03 -2.34
CA LEU A 18 3.73 -4.07 -1.79
C LEU A 18 3.49 -5.11 -2.87
N VAL A 19 3.88 -6.35 -2.58
CA VAL A 19 3.61 -7.52 -3.42
C VAL A 19 2.57 -8.40 -2.74
N ALA A 20 2.03 -9.41 -3.45
CA ALA A 20 1.12 -10.37 -2.83
C ALA A 20 1.73 -10.98 -1.55
N GLY A 21 0.97 -10.95 -0.45
CA GLY A 21 1.42 -11.38 0.88
C GLY A 21 2.05 -10.27 1.74
N SER A 22 2.45 -9.12 1.16
CA SER A 22 2.93 -7.99 1.95
C SER A 22 1.83 -7.40 2.84
N HIS A 23 2.21 -6.88 4.01
CA HIS A 23 1.37 -6.04 4.85
C HIS A 23 2.22 -4.94 5.46
N LEU A 24 1.58 -3.83 5.85
CA LEU A 24 2.22 -2.78 6.60
C LEU A 24 1.21 -2.16 7.56
N ASN A 25 1.72 -1.55 8.63
CA ASN A 25 0.94 -0.67 9.48
C ASN A 25 1.21 0.77 9.08
N ILE A 26 0.15 1.55 8.90
CA ILE A 26 0.22 2.99 8.64
C ILE A 26 -0.19 3.69 9.93
N PRO A 27 0.72 4.39 10.62
CA PRO A 27 0.37 5.10 11.84
C PRO A 27 -0.73 6.14 11.59
N ALA A 28 -1.53 6.43 12.62
CA ALA A 28 -2.55 7.48 12.53
C ALA A 28 -1.94 8.80 12.07
N HIS A 29 -2.71 9.57 11.30
CA HIS A 29 -2.29 10.86 10.73
C HIS A 29 -1.07 10.80 9.80
N THR A 30 -0.73 9.62 9.27
CA THR A 30 0.31 9.48 8.25
C THR A 30 -0.26 9.74 6.85
N GLU A 31 0.15 10.86 6.24
CA GLU A 31 -0.16 11.15 4.84
C GLU A 31 0.54 10.14 3.91
N HIS A 32 -0.28 9.41 3.14
CA HIS A 32 0.16 8.43 2.16
C HIS A 32 -0.74 8.45 0.93
N LYS A 33 -0.22 7.97 -0.20
CA LYS A 33 -0.99 7.78 -1.43
C LYS A 33 -0.53 6.55 -2.19
N VAL A 34 -1.43 5.92 -2.93
CA VAL A 34 -1.06 4.92 -3.93
C VAL A 34 -0.45 5.66 -5.13
N ALA A 35 0.85 5.50 -5.33
CA ALA A 35 1.56 6.14 -6.43
C ALA A 35 1.55 5.30 -7.71
N TRP A 36 1.41 3.98 -7.58
CA TRP A 36 1.37 3.05 -8.72
C TRP A 36 0.71 1.72 -8.34
N THR A 37 0.14 1.06 -9.34
CA THR A 37 -0.34 -0.34 -9.27
C THR A 37 0.06 -1.08 -10.55
N SER A 38 0.21 -2.40 -10.48
CA SER A 38 0.52 -3.22 -11.66
C SER A 38 -0.51 -3.00 -12.78
N PRO A 39 -0.08 -2.67 -14.02
CA PRO A 39 -1.00 -2.43 -15.13
C PRO A 39 -1.57 -3.73 -15.71
N ASN A 40 -0.88 -4.86 -15.50
CA ASN A 40 -1.20 -6.14 -16.13
C ASN A 40 -2.01 -7.06 -15.21
N THR A 41 -2.21 -6.68 -13.95
CA THR A 41 -2.89 -7.51 -12.96
C THR A 41 -3.66 -6.64 -11.98
N GLU A 42 -4.91 -7.01 -11.74
CA GLU A 42 -5.71 -6.36 -10.71
C GLU A 42 -4.99 -6.37 -9.36
N THR A 43 -5.02 -5.19 -8.73
CA THR A 43 -4.40 -4.96 -7.44
C THR A 43 -5.49 -4.90 -6.37
N VAL A 44 -5.50 -5.87 -5.47
CA VAL A 44 -6.51 -6.00 -4.41
C VAL A 44 -5.82 -6.00 -3.05
N TRP A 45 -6.30 -5.13 -2.16
CA TRP A 45 -5.77 -4.92 -0.82
C TRP A 45 -6.91 -4.69 0.17
N LEU A 46 -6.67 -5.03 1.43
CA LEU A 46 -7.61 -4.85 2.52
C LEU A 46 -7.01 -3.84 3.50
N ALA A 47 -7.75 -2.75 3.75
CA ALA A 47 -7.43 -1.80 4.80
C ALA A 47 -8.26 -2.15 6.05
N VAL A 48 -7.57 -2.40 7.17
CA VAL A 48 -8.20 -2.64 8.46
C VAL A 48 -7.85 -1.46 9.37
N HIS A 49 -8.87 -0.73 9.81
CA HIS A 49 -8.72 0.36 10.77
C HIS A 49 -9.05 -0.17 12.17
N TYR A 50 -8.04 -0.19 13.03
CA TYR A 50 -8.16 -0.60 14.43
C TYR A 50 -7.75 0.54 15.36
N LYS A 51 -8.15 0.45 16.62
CA LYS A 51 -7.86 1.45 17.67
C LYS A 51 -6.55 1.14 18.37
#